data_AF-A0A1I1LKB8-F1
#
_entry.id   AF-A0A1I1LKB8-F1
#
_cell.length_a   1.000
_cell.length_b   1.000
_cell.length_c   1.000
_cell.angle_alpha   90.00
_cell.angle_beta   90.00
_cell.angle_gamma   90.00
#
_symmetry.space_group_name_H-M   'P 1'
#
loop_
_entity.id
_entity.type
_entity.pdbx_description
1 polymer ?
#
loop_
_entity_poly.entity_id
_entity_poly.type
_entity_poly.pdbx_seq_one_letter_code
_entity_poly.pdbx_strand_id
1 'polypeptide(L)' 'GNKYLKTTLVSSGGIAGRSKDFAFRSVYYRISSRGSKMKAVMACGHKLLRIIYKILTDKVPYNEKRALGLRQQHLALN' A
#
# COMPACT_ATOMS: atom_id res chain seq x y z
N GLY A 1 14.10 -5.57 -14.99
CA GLY A 1 12.87 -4.84 -14.60
C GLY A 1 12.78 -3.54 -15.37
N ASN A 2 11.61 -3.21 -15.92
CA ASN A 2 11.40 -2.03 -16.76
C ASN A 2 11.61 -0.73 -15.94
N LYS A 3 12.49 0.16 -16.42
CA LYS A 3 12.85 1.43 -15.75
C LYS A 3 11.65 2.35 -15.57
N TYR A 4 10.77 2.43 -16.56
CA TYR A 4 9.56 3.25 -16.53
C TYR A 4 8.57 2.74 -15.49
N LEU A 5 8.35 1.42 -15.42
CA LEU A 5 7.49 0.82 -14.40
C LEU A 5 7.98 1.14 -12.99
N LYS A 6 9.29 1.12 -12.77
CA LYS A 6 9.89 1.48 -11.48
C LYS A 6 9.62 2.94 -11.12
N THR A 7 9.84 3.85 -12.07
CA THR A 7 9.57 5.29 -11.88
C THR A 7 8.10 5.54 -11.59
N THR A 8 7.20 4.96 -12.38
CA THR A 8 5.75 5.10 -12.17
C THR A 8 5.34 4.60 -10.79
N LEU A 9 5.84 3.43 -10.37
CA LEU A 9 5.51 2.86 -9.06
C LEU A 9 6.00 3.74 -7.89
N VAL A 10 7.20 4.33 -8.03
CA VAL A 10 7.74 5.26 -7.02
C VAL A 10 6.89 6.54 -6.95
N SER A 11 6.54 7.12 -8.09
CA SER A 11 5.66 8.29 -8.14
C SER A 11 4.29 8.00 -7.52
N SER A 12 3.66 6.88 -7.89
CA SER A 12 2.39 6.44 -7.31
C SER A 12 2.49 6.21 -5.80
N GLY A 13 3.58 5.60 -5.32
CA GLY A 13 3.84 5.42 -3.89
C GLY A 13 3.98 6.75 -3.13
N GLY A 14 4.56 7.77 -3.77
CA GLY A 14 4.74 9.10 -3.19
C GLY A 14 3.43 9.88 -3.08
N ILE A 15 2.53 9.71 -4.04
CA ILE A 15 1.16 10.25 -4.01
C ILE A 15 0.34 9.49 -2.95
N ALA A 16 0.41 8.15 -2.95
CA ALA A 16 -0.32 7.31 -2.00
C ALA A 16 0.02 7.66 -0.53
N GLY A 17 1.30 7.88 -0.21
CA GLY A 17 1.72 8.26 1.14
C GLY A 17 1.20 9.64 1.62
N ARG A 18 0.82 10.52 0.68
CA ARG A 18 0.21 11.84 0.96
C ARG A 18 -1.31 11.86 0.81
N SER A 19 -1.92 10.75 0.43
CA SER A 19 -3.36 10.64 0.28
C SER A 19 -4.08 10.74 1.63
N LYS A 20 -5.41 10.95 1.59
CA LYS A 20 -6.27 10.91 2.79
C LYS A 20 -6.48 9.49 3.34
N ASP A 21 -5.98 8.47 2.64
CA ASP A 21 -6.06 7.08 3.08
C ASP A 21 -5.23 6.87 4.35
N PHE A 22 -5.90 6.48 5.43
CA PHE A 22 -5.25 6.32 6.73
C PHE A 22 -4.13 5.29 6.72
N ALA A 23 -4.26 4.20 5.96
CA ALA A 23 -3.29 3.11 5.99
C ALA A 23 -2.04 3.43 5.16
N PHE A 24 -2.17 4.07 3.99
CA PHE A 24 -1.00 4.55 3.28
C PHE A 24 -0.30 5.68 4.04
N ARG A 25 -1.07 6.62 4.62
CA ARG A 25 -0.53 7.70 5.45
C ARG A 25 0.20 7.13 6.67
N SER A 26 -0.40 6.18 7.39
CA SER A 26 0.22 5.51 8.54
C SER A 26 1.54 4.82 8.19
N VAL A 27 1.56 4.05 7.10
CA VAL A 27 2.79 3.38 6.62
C VAL A 27 3.86 4.41 6.26
N TYR A 28 3.48 5.47 5.55
CA TYR A 28 4.39 6.53 5.16
C TYR A 28 5.02 7.20 6.38
N TYR A 29 4.18 7.73 7.29
CA TYR A 29 4.65 8.43 8.49
C TYR A 29 5.50 7.53 9.40
N ARG A 30 5.12 6.26 9.58
CA ARG A 30 5.87 5.33 10.44
C ARG A 30 7.28 5.06 9.90
N ILE A 31 7.44 4.96 8.59
CA ILE A 31 8.74 4.68 7.96
C ILE A 31 9.54 5.98 7.79
N SER A 32 8.90 7.09 7.45
CA SER A 32 9.57 8.37 7.26
C SER A 32 10.00 9.03 8.57
N SER A 33 9.31 8.75 9.68
CA SER A 33 9.68 9.26 11.01
C SER A 33 10.92 8.58 11.59
N ARG A 34 11.13 7.30 11.27
CA ARG A 34 12.27 6.50 11.77
C ARG A 34 13.40 6.34 10.75
N GLY A 35 13.22 6.86 9.53
CA GLY A 35 14.12 6.56 8.42
C GLY A 35 13.92 7.48 7.22
N SER A 36 14.33 7.02 6.04
CA SER A 36 14.30 7.84 4.83
C SER A 36 12.89 7.98 4.24
N LYS A 37 12.53 9.20 3.85
CA LYS A 37 11.32 9.49 3.05
C LYS A 37 11.24 8.62 1.80
N MET A 38 12.37 8.33 1.14
CA MET A 38 12.39 7.48 -0.06
C MET A 38 12.02 6.03 0.28
N LYS A 39 12.51 5.49 1.41
CA LYS A 39 12.11 4.15 1.88
C LYS A 39 10.61 4.08 2.19
N ALA A 40 10.04 5.16 2.73
CA ALA A 40 8.61 5.27 2.96
C ALA A 40 7.79 5.26 1.67
N VAL A 41 8.24 6.00 0.64
CA VAL A 41 7.63 5.99 -0.71
C VAL A 41 7.67 4.58 -1.31
N MET A 42 8.82 3.90 -1.26
CA MET A 42 8.94 2.55 -1.82
C MET A 42 8.06 1.53 -1.10
N ALA A 43 7.91 1.64 0.23
CA ALA A 43 7.01 0.80 1.00
C ALA A 43 5.53 1.02 0.62
N CYS A 44 5.14 2.28 0.41
CA CYS A 44 3.79 2.61 -0.08
C CYS A 44 3.55 2.05 -1.48
N GLY A 45 4.52 2.20 -2.40
CA GLY A 45 4.46 1.62 -3.74
C GLY A 45 4.37 0.09 -3.71
N HIS A 46 5.15 -0.58 -2.87
CA HIS A 46 5.07 -2.03 -2.69
C HIS A 46 3.69 -2.49 -2.19
N LYS A 47 3.11 -1.78 -1.21
CA LYS A 47 1.77 -2.07 -0.69
C LYS A 47 0.71 -1.91 -1.78
N LEU A 48 0.81 -0.84 -2.58
CA LEU A 48 -0.08 -0.61 -3.72
C LEU A 48 0.03 -1.74 -4.76
N LEU A 49 1.25 -2.15 -5.12
CA LEU A 49 1.48 -3.25 -6.04
C LEU A 49 0.86 -4.56 -5.55
N ARG A 50 1.00 -4.87 -4.26
CA ARG A 50 0.39 -6.07 -3.65
C ARG A 50 -1.13 -6.04 -3.73
N ILE A 51 -1.75 -4.87 -3.52
CA ILE A 51 -3.20 -4.69 -3.64
C ILE A 51 -3.64 -4.96 -5.09
N ILE A 52 -2.97 -4.34 -6.07
CA ILE A 52 -3.28 -4.53 -7.50
C ILE A 52 -3.15 -6.00 -7.88
N TYR A 53 -2.05 -6.65 -7.48
CA TYR A 53 -1.84 -8.08 -7.72
C TYR A 53 -2.99 -8.91 -7.16
N LYS A 54 -3.43 -8.64 -5.92
CA LYS A 54 -4.50 -9.41 -5.29
C LYS A 54 -5.85 -9.22 -5.98
N ILE A 55 -6.18 -8.01 -6.41
CA ILE A 55 -7.40 -7.73 -7.20
C ILE A 55 -7.38 -8.52 -8.51
N LEU A 56 -6.24 -8.49 -9.21
CA LEU A 56 -6.09 -9.19 -10.50
C LEU A 56 -6.12 -10.72 -10.34
N THR A 57 -5.49 -11.25 -9.30
CA THR A 57 -5.42 -12.70 -9.04
C THR A 57 -6.75 -13.26 -8.53
N ASP A 58 -7.35 -12.62 -7.53
CA ASP A 58 -8.56 -13.14 -6.90
C ASP A 58 -9.84 -12.76 -7.67
N LYS A 59 -9.76 -11.81 -8.62
CA LYS A 59 -10.89 -11.19 -9.32
C LYS A 59 -11.96 -10.62 -8.37
N VAL A 60 -11.58 -10.32 -7.13
CA VAL A 60 -12.45 -9.71 -6.12
C VAL A 60 -12.29 -8.20 -6.19
N PRO A 61 -13.39 -7.41 -6.17
CA PRO A 61 -13.29 -5.97 -6.15
C PRO A 61 -12.49 -5.46 -4.95
N TYR A 62 -11.82 -4.33 -5.13
CA TYR A 62 -11.05 -3.69 -4.06
C TYR A 62 -11.95 -3.41 -2.85
N ASN A 63 -11.64 -4.05 -1.73
CA ASN A 63 -12.28 -3.78 -0.45
C ASN A 63 -11.29 -2.99 0.41
N GLU A 64 -11.57 -1.70 0.59
CA GLU A 64 -10.75 -0.76 1.36
C GLU A 64 -10.44 -1.29 2.77
N LYS A 65 -11.42 -1.91 3.45
CA LYS A 65 -11.23 -2.46 4.80
C LYS A 65 -10.23 -3.62 4.81
N ARG A 66 -10.27 -4.52 3.81
CA ARG A 66 -9.35 -5.68 3.71
C ARG A 66 -7.97 -5.30 3.18
N ALA A 67 -7.90 -4.48 2.14
CA ALA A 67 -6.67 -4.16 1.43
C ALA A 67 -5.71 -3.27 2.26
N LEU A 68 -6.28 -2.47 3.16
CA LEU A 68 -5.52 -1.58 4.01
C LEU A 68 -4.92 -2.27 5.24
N GLY A 69 -5.32 -3.50 5.54
CA GLY A 69 -4.84 -4.23 6.72
C GLY A 69 -5.44 -3.70 8.02
N LEU A 70 -6.64 -3.11 7.98
CA LEU A 70 -7.52 -3.19 9.15
C LEU A 70 -7.69 -4.70 9.39
N ARG A 71 -6.99 -5.23 10.41
CA ARG A 71 -7.20 -6.57 10.93
C ARG A 71 -8.66 -6.66 11.39
N GLN A 72 -9.58 -6.85 10.46
CA GLN A 72 -10.71 -7.71 10.72
C GLN A 72 -10.09 -9.10 10.72
N GLN A 73 -9.54 -9.49 11.87
CA GLN A 73 -9.44 -10.90 12.17
C GLN A 73 -10.83 -11.42 11.93
N HIS A 74 -10.93 -12.32 10.96
CA HIS A 74 -12.10 -13.14 10.80
C HIS A 74 -12.38 -13.74 12.17
N LEU A 75 -13.42 -13.23 12.85
CA LEU A 75 -14.16 -13.97 13.86
C LEU A 75 -14.81 -15.14 13.11
N ALA A 76 -13.98 -16.14 12.78
CA ALA A 76 -14.43 -17.52 12.79
C ALA A 76 -14.26 -18.00 14.23
N LEU A 77 -15.27 -18.74 14.70
CA LEU A 77 -15.43 -19.32 16.04
C LEU A 77 -15.92 -18.23 17.04
N ASN A 78 -17.19 -18.17 17.45
CA ASN A 78 -18.20 -19.20 17.70
C ASN A 78 -19.61 -18.63 17.49
#